data_AF-A0A7U6J3H2-F1
#
_entry.id   AF-A0A7U6J3H2-F1
#
_cell.length_a   1.000
_cell.length_b   1.000
_cell.length_c   1.000
_cell.angle_alpha   90.00
_cell.angle_beta   90.00
_cell.angle_gamma   90.00
#
_symmetry.space_group_name_H-M   'P 1'
#
loop_
_entity.id
_entity.type
_entity.pdbx_description
1 polymer ?
#
loop_
_entity_poly.entity_id
_entity_poly.type
_entity_poly.pdbx_seq_one_letter_code
_entity_poly.pdbx_strand_id
1 'polypeptide(L)' 'MLLIDYIEKRYGKERGNKKKFLEDNPDIIGSELSRWLKNDYKINLANGEIYKPTSKIVKM' A
#
# COMPACT_ATOMS: atom_id res chain seq x y z
N MET A 1 -7.92 -2.13 2.43
CA MET A 1 -7.10 -3.38 2.41
C MET A 1 -5.65 -3.03 2.77
N LEU A 2 -4.79 -3.93 3.25
CA LEU A 2 -3.37 -3.56 3.40
C LEU A 2 -2.77 -3.30 2.01
N LEU A 3 -1.83 -2.34 1.94
CA LEU A 3 -1.15 -2.02 0.69
C LEU A 3 -0.35 -3.21 0.17
N ILE A 4 0.27 -4.00 1.06
CA ILE A 4 1.01 -5.20 0.65
C ILE A 4 0.09 -6.25 0.02
N ASP A 5 -1.08 -6.51 0.62
CA ASP A 5 -2.06 -7.46 0.07
C ASP A 5 -2.55 -7.03 -1.32
N TYR A 6 -2.70 -5.72 -1.53
CA TYR A 6 -3.07 -5.18 -2.85
C TYR A 6 -2.00 -5.44 -3.88
N ILE A 7 -0.74 -5.15 -3.54
CA ILE A 7 0.39 -5.37 -4.42
C ILE A 7 0.52 -6.87 -4.74
N GLU A 8 0.40 -7.74 -3.74
CA GLU A 8 0.46 -9.19 -3.95
C GLU A 8 -0.69 -9.71 -4.81
N LYS A 9 -1.92 -9.22 -4.58
CA LYS A 9 -3.10 -9.61 -5.38
C LYS A 9 -2.99 -9.17 -6.83
N ARG A 10 -2.41 -8.00 -7.09
CA ARG A 10 -2.34 -7.41 -8.44
C ARG A 10 -1.10 -7.84 -9.23
N TYR A 11 0.06 -7.94 -8.58
CA TYR A 11 1.35 -8.16 -9.25
C TYR A 11 2.01 -9.50 -8.92
N GLY A 12 1.38 -10.32 -8.07
CA GLY A 12 1.92 -11.60 -7.62
C GLY A 12 2.75 -11.51 -6.33
N LYS A 13 3.11 -12.67 -5.79
CA LYS A 13 3.92 -12.80 -4.56
C LYS A 13 5.42 -12.92 -4.85
N GLU A 14 5.82 -12.97 -6.12
CA GLU A 14 7.22 -13.10 -6.49
C GLU A 14 8.06 -11.85 -6.21
N ARG A 15 9.37 -12.06 -6.12
CA ARG A 15 10.36 -10.99 -6.05
C ARG A 15 10.21 -10.10 -7.29
N GLY A 16 9.85 -8.83 -7.08
CA GLY A 16 9.65 -7.85 -8.15
C GLY A 16 8.26 -7.23 -8.20
N ASN A 17 7.29 -7.75 -7.44
CA ASN A 17 5.94 -7.18 -7.36
C ASN A 17 5.92 -5.68 -6.99
N LYS A 18 6.77 -5.26 -6.04
CA LYS A 18 6.95 -3.85 -5.66
C LYS A 18 7.53 -3.00 -6.79
N LYS A 19 8.41 -3.56 -7.62
CA LYS A 19 8.98 -2.88 -8.79
C LYS A 19 7.89 -2.63 -9.83
N LYS A 20 7.09 -3.66 -10.15
CA LYS A 20 5.93 -3.54 -11.04
C LYS A 20 4.94 -2.49 -10.54
N PHE A 21 4.66 -2.47 -9.22
CA PHE A 21 3.82 -1.43 -8.63
C PHE A 21 4.36 -0.02 -8.84
N LEU A 22 5.67 0.20 -8.68
CA LEU A 22 6.30 1.51 -8.90
C LEU A 22 6.34 1.89 -10.39
N GLU A 23 6.51 0.92 -11.29
CA GLU A 23 6.43 1.13 -12.74
C GLU A 23 5.03 1.59 -13.18
N ASP A 24 3.97 1.02 -12.59
CA ASP A 24 2.57 1.44 -12.81
C ASP A 24 2.22 2.80 -12.15
N ASN A 25 3.01 3.25 -11.17
CA ASN A 25 2.74 4.45 -10.36
C ASN A 25 4.00 5.34 -10.25
N PRO A 26 4.39 6.03 -11.34
CA PRO A 26 5.67 6.72 -11.44
C PRO A 26 5.83 7.91 -10.47
N ASP A 27 4.73 8.44 -9.94
CA ASP A 27 4.74 9.51 -8.95
C ASP A 27 5.15 9.02 -7.55
N ILE A 28 5.16 7.70 -7.32
CA ILE A 28 5.52 7.09 -6.04
C ILE A 28 7.00 6.70 -6.09
N ILE A 29 7.78 7.14 -5.10
CA ILE A 29 9.18 6.73 -4.99
C ILE A 29 9.35 5.49 -4.10
N GLY A 30 10.42 4.72 -4.35
CA GLY A 30 10.66 3.46 -3.63
C GLY A 30 10.84 3.62 -2.11
N SER A 31 11.35 4.77 -1.64
CA SER A 31 11.49 5.05 -0.21
C SER A 31 10.15 5.29 0.48
N GLU A 32 9.20 5.96 -0.21
CA GLU A 32 7.83 6.14 0.27
C GLU A 32 7.13 4.79 0.39
N LEU A 33 7.15 3.99 -0.69
CA LEU A 33 6.56 2.66 -0.65
C LEU A 33 7.15 1.81 0.48
N SER A 34 8.47 1.82 0.65
CA SER A 34 9.14 1.09 1.72
C SER A 34 8.65 1.53 3.11
N ARG A 35 8.48 2.85 3.32
CA ARG A 35 7.92 3.40 4.56
C ARG A 35 6.47 2.96 4.77
N TRP A 36 5.65 2.99 3.73
CA TRP A 36 4.24 2.62 3.81
C TRP A 36 4.05 1.15 4.16
N LEU A 37 4.80 0.25 3.51
CA LEU A 37 4.78 -1.18 3.79
C LEU A 37 5.28 -1.50 5.20
N LYS A 38 6.32 -0.81 5.68
CA LYS A 38 6.82 -0.98 7.05
C LYS A 38 5.82 -0.55 8.13
N ASN A 39 4.89 0.36 7.80
CA ASN A 39 3.92 0.92 8.74
C ASN A 39 2.48 0.43 8.45
N ASP A 40 2.33 -0.70 7.76
CA ASP A 40 1.05 -1.34 7.47
C ASP A 40 0.00 -0.39 6.88
N TYR A 41 0.42 0.49 5.98
CA TYR A 41 -0.50 1.39 5.27
C TYR A 41 -1.55 0.59 4.51
N LYS A 42 -2.71 1.23 4.36
CA LYS A 42 -3.87 0.65 3.68
C LYS A 42 -4.13 1.37 2.38
N ILE A 43 -4.73 0.66 1.43
CA ILE A 43 -5.28 1.23 0.21
C ILE A 43 -6.81 1.17 0.25
N ASN A 44 -7.43 2.27 -0.14
CA ASN A 44 -8.86 2.35 -0.41
C ASN A 44 -9.10 1.88 -1.86
N LEU A 45 -9.85 0.79 -2.01
CA LEU A 45 -10.08 0.17 -3.31
C LEU A 45 -11.01 0.98 -4.23
N ALA A 46 -11.78 1.92 -3.67
CA ALA A 46 -12.71 2.73 -4.45
C ALA A 46 -12.00 3.86 -5.22
N ASN A 47 -10.95 4.45 -4.63
CA ASN A 47 -10.30 5.65 -5.17
C ASN A 47 -8.76 5.54 -5.27
N GLY A 48 -8.17 4.42 -4.84
CA GLY A 48 -6.71 4.22 -4.87
C GLY A 48 -5.93 4.94 -3.78
N GLU A 49 -6.61 5.60 -2.83
CA GLU A 49 -5.95 6.37 -1.77
C GLU A 49 -5.13 5.46 -0.85
N ILE A 50 -3.86 5.80 -0.65
CA ILE A 50 -2.95 5.14 0.30
C ILE A 50 -2.92 5.96 1.59
N TYR A 51 -3.27 5.34 2.72
CA TYR A 51 -3.42 6.05 3.98
C TYR A 51 -2.83 5.27 5.16
N LYS A 52 -2.40 6.02 6.18
CA LYS A 52 -2.00 5.47 7.47
C LYS A 52 -3.23 5.01 8.24
N PRO A 53 -3.34 3.74 8.68
CA PRO A 53 -4.41 3.35 9.58
C PRO A 53 -4.30 4.15 10.88
N THR A 54 -5.42 4.67 11.34
CA THR A 54 -5.51 5.34 12.66
C THR A 54 -6.45 4.54 13.54
N SER A 55 -6.06 4.36 14.80
CA SER A 55 -6.92 3.78 15.82
C SER A 55 -7.62 4.92 16.56
N LYS A 56 -8.95 4.88 16.65
CA LYS A 56 -9.74 5.79 17.49
C LYS A 56 -10.59 4.96 18.43
N ILE A 57 -10.62 5.38 19.70
CA ILE A 57 -11.55 4.84 20.70
C ILE A 57 -12.86 5.61 20.54
N VAL A 58 -13.95 4.92 20.24
CA VAL A 58 -15.30 5.48 20.24
C VAL A 58 -15.82 5.42 21.66
N LYS A 59 -16.19 6.57 22.24
CA LYS A 59 -16.94 6.59 23.50
C LYS A 59 -18.39 6.21 23.18
N MET A 60 -18.86 5.12 23.78
CA MET A 60 -20.29 4.76 23.83
C MET A 60 -20.96 5.49 24.99
#